data_AF-A0A919NQE4-F1
#
_entry.id   AF-A0A919NQE4-F1
#
_cell.length_a   1.000
_cell.length_b   1.000
_cell.length_c   1.000
_cell.angle_alpha   90.00
_cell.angle_beta   90.00
_cell.angle_gamma   90.00
#
_symmetry.space_group_name_H-M   'P 1'
#
loop_
_entity.id
_entity.type
_entity.pdbx_description
1 polymer ?
#
loop_
_entity_poly.entity_id
_entity_poly.type
_entity_poly.pdbx_seq_one_letter_code
_entity_poly.pdbx_strand_id
1 'polypeptide(L)'
;MPPEGTDLQSLAATVRYVGSCEHKTYPSFAGPPKPRADASKCDPKLADADELTGWLREAMAAGAIGAPWEGDYPRYVWHRQGDVVYEGRLVNQAQGHYKGYPLTVDELPEGLS
;
A
#
# COMPACT_ATOMS: atom_id res chain seq x y z
N MET A 1 13.96 7.42 -0.11
CA MET A 1 13.99 8.82 0.37
C MET A 1 13.12 9.64 -0.57
N PRO A 2 12.26 10.54 -0.07
CA PRO A 2 11.48 11.44 -0.92
C PRO A 2 12.41 12.36 -1.73
N PRO A 3 11.99 12.81 -2.93
CA PRO A 3 12.68 13.87 -3.66
C PRO A 3 12.81 15.13 -2.79
N GLU A 4 13.90 15.88 -3.00
CA GLU A 4 14.14 17.13 -2.27
C GLU A 4 12.99 18.12 -2.56
N GLY A 5 12.26 18.54 -1.51
CA GLY A 5 11.13 19.47 -1.61
C GLY A 5 9.74 18.83 -1.78
N THR A 6 9.62 17.49 -1.75
CA THR A 6 8.30 16.85 -1.77
C THR A 6 7.60 17.01 -0.42
N ASP A 7 6.50 17.78 -0.41
CA ASP A 7 5.61 17.88 0.74
C ASP A 7 4.70 16.65 0.82
N LEU A 8 5.06 15.71 1.70
CA LEU A 8 4.34 14.45 1.88
C LEU A 8 2.88 14.67 2.32
N GLN A 9 2.58 15.77 3.02
CA GLN A 9 1.21 16.07 3.45
C GLN A 9 0.33 16.48 2.27
N SER A 10 0.84 17.35 1.40
CA SER A 10 0.16 17.75 0.17
C SER A 10 0.02 16.58 -0.80
N LEU A 11 1.06 15.73 -0.90
CA LEU A 11 1.02 14.51 -1.70
C LEU A 11 0.01 13.50 -1.15
N ALA A 12 -0.07 13.35 0.17
CA ALA A 12 -1.09 12.52 0.81
C ALA A 12 -2.51 13.00 0.44
N ALA A 13 -2.75 14.31 0.37
CA ALA A 13 -4.07 14.81 -0.03
C ALA A 13 -4.48 14.41 -1.46
N THR A 14 -3.51 14.22 -2.38
CA THR A 14 -3.79 13.88 -3.78
C THR A 14 -3.97 12.39 -4.04
N VAL A 15 -3.44 11.51 -3.19
CA VAL A 15 -3.57 10.06 -3.41
C VAL A 15 -4.97 9.54 -3.13
N ARG A 16 -5.33 8.48 -3.86
CA ARG A 16 -6.61 7.77 -3.70
C ARG A 16 -6.42 6.26 -3.79
N TYR A 17 -7.15 5.56 -2.93
CA TYR A 17 -7.30 4.12 -3.04
C TYR A 17 -8.35 3.81 -4.11
N VAL A 18 -7.97 2.98 -5.10
CA VAL A 18 -8.86 2.63 -6.24
C VAL A 18 -9.29 1.16 -6.25
N GLY A 19 -9.08 0.44 -5.16
CA GLY A 19 -9.51 -0.96 -5.05
C GLY A 19 -8.50 -1.95 -5.63
N SER A 20 -8.25 -3.04 -4.91
CA SER A 20 -7.78 -4.28 -5.52
C SER A 20 -8.24 -5.52 -4.77
N CYS A 21 -9.37 -6.07 -5.23
CA CYS A 21 -9.72 -7.47 -5.00
C CYS A 21 -9.18 -8.40 -6.12
N GLU A 22 -8.23 -7.95 -6.95
CA GLU A 22 -7.57 -8.82 -7.93
C GLU A 22 -6.26 -9.37 -7.33
N HIS A 23 -6.29 -10.67 -7.04
CA HIS A 23 -5.20 -11.44 -6.46
C HIS A 23 -3.85 -11.18 -7.15
N LYS A 24 -2.81 -10.91 -6.34
CA LYS A 24 -1.40 -10.92 -6.73
C LYS A 24 -1.04 -12.32 -7.27
N THR A 25 -1.04 -12.48 -8.60
CA THR A 25 -0.37 -13.62 -9.28
C THR A 25 1.11 -13.32 -9.54
N TYR A 26 1.66 -12.23 -9.00
CA TYR A 26 3.03 -11.79 -9.26
C TYR A 26 3.94 -12.11 -8.06
N PRO A 27 5.16 -12.64 -8.29
CA PRO A 27 6.09 -12.92 -7.22
C PRO A 27 6.49 -11.63 -6.49
N SER A 28 6.19 -11.57 -5.18
CA SER A 28 6.69 -10.53 -4.27
C SER A 28 8.21 -10.70 -4.09
N PHE A 29 8.90 -9.60 -3.79
CA PHE A 29 10.35 -9.53 -3.57
C PHE A 29 10.86 -10.38 -2.38
N ALA A 30 9.97 -10.89 -1.53
CA ALA A 30 10.26 -11.76 -0.38
C ALA A 30 10.22 -13.28 -0.67
N GLY A 31 10.00 -13.69 -1.93
CA GLY A 31 9.93 -15.10 -2.33
C GLY A 31 8.60 -15.47 -3.00
N PRO A 32 8.50 -16.69 -3.57
CA PRO A 32 7.34 -17.08 -4.36
C PRO A 32 6.07 -17.11 -3.49
N PRO A 33 5.01 -16.38 -3.87
CA PRO A 33 3.77 -16.38 -3.12
C PRO A 33 3.17 -17.78 -3.20
N LYS A 34 2.89 -18.40 -2.04
CA LYS A 34 2.02 -19.58 -1.97
C LYS A 34 0.58 -19.10 -2.15
N PRO A 35 -0.07 -19.34 -3.31
CA PRO A 35 -1.45 -18.95 -3.49
C PRO A 35 -2.30 -19.79 -2.52
N ARG A 36 -2.91 -19.15 -1.52
CA ARG A 36 -3.88 -19.83 -0.67
C ARG A 36 -5.19 -19.95 -1.45
N ALA A 37 -5.69 -21.17 -1.56
CA ALA A 37 -6.92 -21.52 -2.27
C ALA A 37 -8.22 -21.07 -1.56
N ASP A 38 -8.13 -20.29 -0.48
CA ASP A 38 -9.29 -19.74 0.26
C ASP A 38 -9.63 -18.30 -0.20
N ALA A 39 -9.36 -18.04 -1.48
CA ALA A 39 -9.43 -16.76 -2.18
C ALA A 39 -10.88 -16.32 -2.49
N SER A 40 -11.75 -16.18 -1.48
CA SER A 40 -13.17 -15.86 -1.75
C SER A 40 -13.83 -14.77 -0.91
N LYS A 41 -13.12 -14.03 -0.07
CA LYS A 41 -13.74 -12.86 0.56
C LYS A 41 -12.75 -11.72 0.55
N CYS A 42 -13.03 -10.69 -0.28
CA CYS A 42 -12.53 -9.34 0.01
C CYS A 42 -12.73 -9.14 1.51
N ASP A 43 -11.66 -8.90 2.26
CA ASP A 43 -11.78 -8.61 3.68
C ASP A 43 -12.85 -7.53 3.84
N PRO A 44 -13.88 -7.71 4.68
CA PRO A 44 -14.91 -6.69 4.89
C PRO A 44 -14.31 -5.39 5.44
N LYS A 45 -13.08 -5.43 5.96
CA LYS A 45 -12.27 -4.27 6.37
C LYS A 45 -11.66 -3.49 5.19
N LEU A 46 -11.63 -4.06 3.99
CA LEU A 46 -11.23 -3.38 2.76
C LEU A 46 -12.44 -2.94 1.92
N ALA A 47 -13.66 -2.99 2.49
CA ALA A 47 -14.89 -2.70 1.77
C ALA A 47 -15.12 -1.20 1.54
N ASP A 48 -14.53 -0.33 2.38
CA ASP A 48 -14.71 1.11 2.31
C ASP A 48 -13.49 1.79 1.70
N ALA A 49 -13.63 2.24 0.46
CA ALA A 49 -12.53 2.89 -0.27
C ALA A 49 -12.16 4.27 0.30
N ASP A 50 -13.08 4.94 1.02
CA ASP A 50 -12.82 6.24 1.64
C ASP A 50 -11.97 6.07 2.90
N GLU A 51 -12.31 5.08 3.75
CA GLU A 51 -11.52 4.70 4.92
C GLU A 51 -10.10 4.29 4.53
N LEU A 52 -9.96 3.45 3.49
CA LEU A 52 -8.65 3.03 2.98
C LEU A 52 -7.87 4.16 2.34
N THR A 53 -8.56 5.09 1.68
CA THR A 53 -7.92 6.32 1.23
C THR A 53 -7.39 7.08 2.44
N GLY A 54 -8.17 7.22 3.51
CA GLY A 54 -7.74 7.79 4.79
C GLY A 54 -6.44 7.17 5.32
N TRP A 55 -6.40 5.85 5.45
CA TRP A 55 -5.20 5.13 5.92
C TRP A 55 -3.98 5.36 5.01
N LEU A 56 -4.17 5.35 3.70
CA LEU A 56 -3.11 5.63 2.73
C LEU A 56 -2.53 7.04 2.93
N ARG A 57 -3.41 8.03 3.13
CA ARG A 57 -3.00 9.42 3.38
C ARG A 57 -2.22 9.55 4.69
N GLU A 58 -2.71 8.92 5.75
CA GLU A 58 -2.03 8.93 7.06
C GLU A 58 -0.65 8.29 6.97
N ALA A 59 -0.53 7.11 6.35
CA ALA A 59 0.74 6.43 6.16
C ALA A 59 1.73 7.25 5.32
N MET A 60 1.25 7.87 4.23
CA MET A 60 2.07 8.74 3.39
C MET A 60 2.55 9.98 4.15
N ALA A 61 1.66 10.64 4.90
CA ALA A 61 2.00 11.80 5.73
C ALA A 61 2.95 11.44 6.88
N ALA A 62 2.86 10.22 7.43
CA ALA A 62 3.77 9.69 8.42
C ALA A 62 5.14 9.28 7.85
N GLY A 63 5.30 9.30 6.52
CA GLY A 63 6.54 8.89 5.85
C GLY A 63 6.74 7.37 5.82
N ALA A 64 5.69 6.57 6.04
CA ALA A 64 5.72 5.11 5.91
C ALA A 64 5.68 4.69 4.43
N ILE A 65 6.70 5.13 3.68
CA ILE A 65 6.75 5.06 2.22
C ILE A 65 8.03 4.34 1.76
N GLY A 66 7.91 3.63 0.64
CA GLY A 66 8.94 2.76 0.09
C GLY A 66 9.40 3.18 -1.29
N ALA A 67 10.68 2.90 -1.57
CA ALA A 67 11.29 3.05 -2.88
C ALA A 67 11.04 1.81 -3.77
N PRO A 68 11.17 1.90 -5.11
CA PRO A 68 11.48 3.10 -5.89
C PRO A 68 10.34 4.11 -5.90
N TRP A 69 10.62 5.33 -6.36
CA TRP A 69 9.60 6.37 -6.60
C TRP A 69 9.28 6.40 -8.08
N GLU A 70 8.01 6.58 -8.43
CA GLU A 70 7.55 6.70 -9.81
C GLU A 70 6.91 8.08 -9.97
N GLY A 71 7.69 8.99 -10.57
CA GLY A 71 7.36 10.42 -10.58
C GLY A 71 7.45 11.01 -9.16
N ASP A 72 6.42 11.74 -8.77
CA ASP A 72 6.28 12.36 -7.44
C ASP A 72 5.75 11.40 -6.37
N TYR A 73 5.39 10.16 -6.74
CA TYR A 73 4.70 9.22 -5.85
C TYR A 73 5.61 8.04 -5.45
N PRO A 74 5.65 7.66 -4.15
CA PRO A 74 6.35 6.46 -3.73
C PRO A 74 5.64 5.22 -4.26
N ARG A 75 6.39 4.22 -4.72
CA ARG A 75 5.79 2.99 -5.26
C ARG A 75 5.08 2.16 -4.19
N TYR A 76 5.59 2.20 -2.95
CA TYR A 76 5.02 1.46 -1.83
C TYR A 76 4.69 2.41 -0.68
N VAL A 77 3.61 2.13 0.03
CA VAL A 77 3.17 2.81 1.25
C VAL A 77 2.70 1.73 2.21
N TRP A 78 3.06 1.80 3.48
CA TRP A 78 2.67 0.80 4.47
C TRP A 78 1.85 1.44 5.59
N HIS A 79 0.68 0.87 5.86
CA HIS A 79 -0.17 1.27 6.97
C HIS A 79 -0.39 0.10 7.91
N ARG A 80 -0.14 0.28 9.21
CA ARG A 80 -0.41 -0.77 10.20
C ARG A 80 -1.75 -0.50 10.88
N GLN A 81 -2.72 -1.38 10.68
CA GLN A 81 -4.01 -1.33 11.36
C GLN A 81 -4.14 -2.53 12.31
N GLY A 82 -3.84 -2.28 13.59
CA GLY A 82 -3.79 -3.32 14.62
C GLY A 82 -2.64 -4.31 14.36
N ASP A 83 -2.99 -5.58 14.14
CA ASP A 83 -2.03 -6.67 13.89
C ASP A 83 -1.73 -6.90 12.40
N VAL A 84 -2.48 -6.24 11.51
CA VAL A 84 -2.31 -6.40 10.06
C VAL A 84 -1.62 -5.16 9.50
N VAL A 85 -0.58 -5.38 8.69
CA VAL A 85 0.06 -4.33 7.90
C VAL A 85 -0.51 -4.38 6.49
N TYR A 86 -0.87 -3.24 5.95
CA TYR A 86 -1.39 -3.07 4.61
C TYR A 86 -0.35 -2.38 3.74
N GLU A 87 -0.05 -2.97 2.59
CA GLU A 87 0.82 -2.39 1.56
C GLU A 87 -0.04 -1.74 0.48
N GLY A 88 0.00 -0.41 0.40
CA GLY A 88 -0.45 0.38 -0.73
C GLY A 88 0.62 0.39 -1.82
N ARG A 89 0.32 -0.19 -2.98
CA ARG A 89 1.17 -0.14 -4.17
C ARG A 89 0.62 0.84 -5.20
N LEU A 90 1.48 1.72 -5.68
CA LEU A 90 1.14 2.64 -6.76
C LEU A 90 0.86 1.86 -8.05
N VAL A 91 -0.25 2.18 -8.69
CA VAL A 91 -0.63 1.58 -9.98
C VAL A 91 -0.90 2.60 -11.07
N ASN A 92 -1.12 3.86 -10.70
CA ASN A 92 -1.18 4.96 -11.65
C ASN A 92 -0.52 6.22 -11.05
N GLN A 93 0.73 6.46 -11.43
CA GLN A 93 1.48 7.65 -11.03
C GLN A 93 0.86 8.96 -11.54
N ALA A 94 0.14 8.95 -12.67
CA ALA A 94 -0.46 10.17 -13.22
C ALA A 94 -1.65 10.66 -12.40
N GLN A 95 -2.33 9.76 -11.67
CA GLN A 95 -3.50 10.08 -10.86
C GLN A 95 -3.30 9.85 -9.36
N GLY A 96 -2.11 9.39 -8.94
CA GLY A 96 -1.85 9.03 -7.54
C GLY A 96 -2.75 7.87 -7.06
N HIS A 97 -3.02 6.90 -7.93
CA HIS A 97 -3.89 5.77 -7.58
C HIS A 97 -3.08 4.62 -6.98
N TYR A 98 -3.55 4.15 -5.84
CA TYR A 98 -2.96 3.04 -5.10
C TYR A 98 -3.92 1.88 -4.93
N LYS A 99 -3.32 0.69 -4.87
CA LYS A 99 -3.98 -0.58 -4.59
C LYS A 99 -3.38 -1.16 -3.32
N GLY A 100 -4.22 -1.38 -2.32
CA GLY A 100 -3.79 -1.88 -1.00
C GLY A 100 -4.00 -3.38 -0.85
N TYR A 101 -3.04 -4.02 -0.22
CA TYR A 101 -3.00 -5.47 0.01
C TYR A 101 -2.63 -5.74 1.47
N PRO A 102 -3.31 -6.65 2.18
CA PRO A 102 -2.86 -7.07 3.50
C PRO A 102 -1.57 -7.88 3.35
N LEU A 103 -0.53 -7.46 4.06
CA LEU A 103 0.69 -8.24 4.26
C LEU A 103 0.50 -9.17 5.44
N THR A 104 0.99 -10.39 5.29
CA THR A 104 1.13 -11.32 6.42
C THR A 104 2.44 -11.06 7.15
N VAL A 105 2.56 -11.52 8.40
CA VAL A 105 3.78 -11.39 9.21
C VAL A 105 5.04 -11.91 8.51
N ASP A 106 4.88 -12.88 7.60
CA ASP A 106 5.95 -13.49 6.80
C ASP A 106 6.38 -12.62 5.59
N GLU A 107 5.54 -11.69 5.15
CA GLU A 107 5.82 -10.74 4.06
C GLU A 107 6.28 -9.36 4.55
N LEU A 108 6.41 -9.17 5.88
CA LEU A 108 6.92 -7.93 6.44
C LEU A 108 8.41 -7.79 6.13
N PRO A 109 8.88 -6.62 5.66
CA PRO A 109 10.30 -6.38 5.52
C PRO A 109 10.98 -6.43 6.90
N GLU A 110 12.16 -7.06 6.96
CA GLU A 110 12.99 -7.12 8.16
C GLU A 110 13.24 -5.69 8.69
N GLY A 111 12.73 -5.37 9.89
CA GLY A 111 12.83 -4.05 10.51
C GLY A 111 11.51 -3.36 10.86
N LEU A 112 10.36 -3.96 10.56
CA LEU A 112 9.03 -3.46 10.95
C LEU A 112 8.40 -4.19 12.17
N SER A 113 9.21 -4.97 12.90
CA SER A 113 8.81 -5.76 14.09
C SER A 113 8.79 -4.96 15.38
#